data_AF-R7JER1-F1
#
_entry.id   AF-R7JER1-F1
#
_cell.length_a   1.000
_cell.length_b   1.000
_cell.length_c   1.000
_cell.angle_alpha   90.00
_cell.angle_beta   90.00
_cell.angle_gamma   90.00
#
_symmetry.space_group_name_H-M   'P 1'
#
loop_
_entity.id
_entity.type
_entity.pdbx_description
1 polymer ?
#
loop_
_entity_poly.entity_id
_entity_poly.type
_entity_poly.pdbx_seq_one_letter_code
_entity_poly.pdbx_strand_id
1 'polypeptide(L)'
;MKKLLSILMVFTMFMAAGLKAFADDAQEALKFFNSYVAAANSYSPAVASMYAPNAKIIRQVVKPDGKLVDVTTDTATYIRQMKIGQAGAKLRGYKNNYTNVSVASLGNGAYKVSSLRQPTGENYKLKTYMIVKKQNGSWKITEEMMQTKVQTFLKYANKK
;
A
#
# COMPACT_ATOMS: atom_id res chain seq x y z
N MET A 1 -5.23 -50.28 -5.35
CA MET A 1 -5.56 -49.55 -4.11
C MET A 1 -4.34 -48.86 -3.48
N LYS A 2 -3.25 -49.56 -3.14
CA LYS A 2 -2.04 -48.94 -2.53
C LYS A 2 -1.45 -47.77 -3.33
N LYS A 3 -1.34 -47.90 -4.66
CA LYS A 3 -0.84 -46.83 -5.56
C LYS A 3 -1.76 -45.59 -5.63
N LEU A 4 -3.08 -45.79 -5.54
CA LEU A 4 -4.07 -44.70 -5.53
C LEU A 4 -4.06 -43.92 -4.21
N LEU A 5 -3.90 -44.62 -3.07
CA LEU A 5 -3.69 -43.98 -1.76
C LEU A 5 -2.39 -43.15 -1.72
N SER A 6 -1.30 -43.65 -2.30
CA SER A 6 -0.03 -42.91 -2.37
C SER A 6 -0.13 -41.64 -3.21
N ILE A 7 -0.83 -41.68 -4.35
CA ILE A 7 -1.05 -40.49 -5.20
C ILE A 7 -1.92 -39.46 -4.47
N LEU A 8 -2.98 -39.91 -3.78
CA LEU A 8 -3.84 -39.04 -3.00
C LEU A 8 -3.09 -38.36 -1.85
N MET A 9 -2.24 -39.10 -1.12
CA MET A 9 -1.38 -38.53 -0.07
C MET A 9 -0.45 -37.43 -0.61
N VAL A 10 0.25 -37.69 -1.72
CA VAL A 10 1.16 -36.71 -2.32
C VAL A 10 0.41 -35.46 -2.76
N PHE A 11 -0.76 -35.62 -3.39
CA PHE A 11 -1.60 -34.49 -3.82
C PHE A 11 -2.08 -33.64 -2.64
N THR A 12 -2.49 -34.29 -1.54
CA THR A 12 -2.94 -33.59 -0.32
C THR A 12 -1.78 -32.84 0.35
N MET A 13 -0.57 -33.41 0.33
CA MET A 13 0.64 -32.78 0.88
C MET A 13 1.06 -31.54 0.08
N PHE A 14 0.96 -31.59 -1.26
CA PHE A 14 1.22 -30.45 -2.13
C PHE A 14 0.19 -29.32 -1.94
N MET A 15 -1.10 -29.65 -1.82
CA MET A 15 -2.17 -28.67 -1.51
C MET A 15 -1.92 -27.95 -0.17
N ALA A 16 -1.56 -28.69 0.88
CA ALA A 16 -1.31 -28.13 2.20
C ALA A 16 -0.07 -27.19 2.23
N ALA A 17 0.97 -27.52 1.47
CA ALA A 17 2.17 -26.68 1.37
C ALA A 17 1.90 -25.36 0.64
N GLY A 18 1.10 -25.40 -0.44
CA GLY A 18 0.70 -24.21 -1.18
C GLY A 18 -0.10 -23.22 -0.33
N LEU A 19 -1.08 -23.71 0.44
CA LEU A 19 -1.91 -22.86 1.30
C LEU A 19 -1.11 -22.15 2.40
N LYS A 20 -0.11 -22.83 2.99
CA LYS A 20 0.79 -22.22 3.99
C LYS A 20 1.61 -21.08 3.40
N ALA A 21 2.20 -21.28 2.22
CA ALA A 21 3.00 -20.24 1.56
C ALA A 21 2.19 -18.96 1.27
N PHE A 22 0.93 -19.10 0.83
CA PHE A 22 0.05 -17.95 0.61
C PHE A 22 -0.33 -17.21 1.90
N ALA A 23 -0.57 -17.95 3.00
CA ALA A 23 -0.89 -17.36 4.29
C ALA A 23 0.30 -16.57 4.87
N ASP A 24 1.51 -17.12 4.74
CA ASP A 24 2.74 -16.49 5.20
C ASP A 24 3.03 -15.18 4.46
N ASP A 25 2.95 -15.19 3.12
CA ASP A 25 3.17 -13.99 2.31
C ASP A 25 2.12 -12.89 2.57
N ALA A 26 0.86 -13.27 2.82
CA ALA A 26 -0.18 -12.29 3.21
C ALA A 26 0.15 -11.64 4.57
N GLN A 27 0.65 -12.41 5.52
CA GLN A 27 1.08 -11.90 6.82
C GLN A 27 2.34 -11.02 6.67
N GLU A 28 3.28 -11.38 5.80
CA GLU A 28 4.44 -10.55 5.49
C GLU A 28 4.05 -9.22 4.82
N ALA A 29 3.09 -9.23 3.90
CA ALA A 29 2.54 -8.02 3.28
C ALA A 29 1.94 -7.08 4.34
N LEU A 30 1.21 -7.64 5.32
CA LEU A 30 0.69 -6.88 6.46
C LEU A 30 1.81 -6.30 7.33
N LYS A 31 2.83 -7.12 7.65
CA LYS A 31 4.01 -6.66 8.42
C LYS A 31 4.72 -5.53 7.70
N PHE A 32 4.92 -5.64 6.39
CA PHE A 32 5.50 -4.58 5.57
C PHE A 32 4.68 -3.29 5.61
N PHE A 33 3.35 -3.37 5.50
CA PHE A 33 2.46 -2.23 5.66
C PHE A 33 2.59 -1.57 7.04
N ASN A 34 2.64 -2.36 8.11
CA ASN A 34 2.80 -1.82 9.47
C ASN A 34 4.17 -1.12 9.63
N SER A 35 5.23 -1.68 9.06
CA SER A 35 6.55 -1.03 9.01
C SER A 35 6.53 0.28 8.23
N TYR A 36 5.78 0.35 7.12
CA TYR A 36 5.55 1.58 6.38
C TYR A 36 4.86 2.64 7.25
N VAL A 37 3.79 2.28 7.94
CA VAL A 37 3.06 3.19 8.84
C VAL A 37 3.97 3.71 9.96
N ALA A 38 4.77 2.83 10.58
CA ALA A 38 5.72 3.22 11.61
C ALA A 38 6.80 4.17 11.07
N ALA A 39 7.37 3.87 9.90
CA ALA A 39 8.37 4.72 9.25
C ALA A 39 7.79 6.10 8.86
N ALA A 40 6.57 6.13 8.31
CA ALA A 40 5.89 7.37 7.93
C ALA A 40 5.58 8.25 9.15
N ASN A 41 5.05 7.67 10.22
CA ASN A 41 4.68 8.39 11.45
C ASN A 41 5.90 8.78 12.33
N SER A 42 7.08 8.22 12.05
CA SER A 42 8.36 8.64 12.65
C SER A 42 9.16 9.59 11.76
N TYR A 43 8.61 10.00 10.61
CA TYR A 43 9.28 10.87 9.63
C TYR A 43 10.59 10.29 9.11
N SER A 44 10.67 8.95 9.01
CA SER A 44 11.87 8.27 8.54
C SER A 44 12.11 8.53 7.05
N PRO A 45 13.35 8.84 6.63
CA PRO A 45 13.69 8.95 5.21
C PRO A 45 13.59 7.60 4.49
N ALA A 46 13.56 6.48 5.23
CA ALA A 46 13.46 5.13 4.68
C ALA A 46 12.14 4.88 3.93
N VAL A 47 11.09 5.67 4.18
CA VAL A 47 9.82 5.54 3.46
C VAL A 47 10.01 5.62 1.94
N ALA A 48 10.95 6.47 1.47
CA ALA A 48 11.25 6.58 0.05
C ALA A 48 11.78 5.27 -0.57
N SER A 49 12.57 4.48 0.17
CA SER A 49 13.13 3.22 -0.33
C SER A 49 12.11 2.08 -0.33
N MET A 50 10.93 2.27 0.26
CA MET A 50 9.85 1.27 0.27
C MET A 50 9.08 1.21 -1.05
N TYR A 51 9.19 2.23 -1.91
CA TYR A 51 8.54 2.25 -3.22
C TYR A 51 9.40 1.57 -4.29
N ALA A 52 8.74 0.86 -5.21
CA ALA A 52 9.36 0.42 -6.45
C ALA A 52 9.71 1.65 -7.31
N PRO A 53 10.78 1.63 -8.12
CA PRO A 53 11.17 2.78 -8.95
C PRO A 53 10.09 3.26 -9.92
N ASN A 54 9.21 2.36 -10.35
CA ASN A 54 8.10 2.59 -11.29
C ASN A 54 6.73 2.37 -10.62
N ALA A 55 6.60 2.64 -9.33
CA ALA A 55 5.32 2.52 -8.64
C ALA A 55 4.26 3.45 -9.26
N LYS A 56 3.03 2.94 -9.38
CA LYS A 56 1.88 3.74 -9.81
C LYS A 56 1.33 4.51 -8.60
N ILE A 57 1.42 5.84 -8.64
CA ILE A 57 0.96 6.70 -7.55
C ILE A 57 -0.33 7.40 -7.96
N ILE A 58 -1.40 7.20 -7.18
CA ILE A 58 -2.74 7.71 -7.43
C ILE A 58 -3.16 8.58 -6.23
N ARG A 59 -3.46 9.84 -6.49
CA ARG A 59 -4.16 10.74 -5.56
C ARG A 59 -5.59 10.87 -6.01
N GLN A 60 -6.50 10.28 -5.25
CA GLN A 60 -7.94 10.34 -5.54
C GLN A 60 -8.56 11.51 -4.76
N VAL A 61 -8.83 12.61 -5.44
CA VAL A 61 -9.41 13.80 -4.82
C VAL A 61 -10.90 13.58 -4.60
N VAL A 62 -11.34 13.73 -3.36
CA VAL A 62 -12.74 13.80 -2.98
C VAL A 62 -13.19 15.25 -3.12
N LYS A 63 -14.04 15.53 -4.10
CA LYS A 63 -14.65 16.85 -4.30
C LYS A 63 -15.71 17.15 -3.23
N PRO A 64 -16.07 18.43 -3.01
CA PRO A 64 -17.12 18.80 -2.07
C PRO A 64 -18.47 18.12 -2.34
N ASP A 65 -18.78 17.85 -3.60
CA ASP A 65 -19.98 17.12 -4.05
C ASP A 65 -19.86 15.59 -3.91
N GLY A 66 -18.78 15.09 -3.32
CA GLY A 66 -18.51 13.66 -3.13
C GLY A 66 -17.94 12.95 -4.35
N LYS A 67 -17.82 13.62 -5.51
CA LYS A 67 -17.21 13.01 -6.71
C LYS A 67 -15.72 12.74 -6.49
N LEU A 68 -15.24 11.67 -7.11
CA LEU A 68 -13.86 11.25 -7.05
C LEU A 68 -13.15 11.58 -8.37
N VAL A 69 -11.96 12.18 -8.28
CA VAL A 69 -11.11 12.45 -9.45
C VAL A 69 -9.72 11.94 -9.16
N ASP A 70 -9.24 11.06 -10.02
CA ASP A 70 -7.90 10.49 -9.91
C ASP A 70 -6.86 11.41 -10.56
N VAL A 71 -5.75 11.60 -9.86
CA VAL A 71 -4.55 12.27 -10.34
C VAL A 71 -3.39 11.32 -10.19
N THR A 72 -2.68 11.04 -11.27
CA THR A 72 -1.51 10.17 -11.26
C THR A 72 -0.23 10.98 -11.31
N THR A 73 0.83 10.49 -10.67
CA THR A 73 2.17 11.08 -10.73
C THR A 73 3.23 9.99 -10.82
N ASP A 74 4.39 10.31 -11.39
CA ASP A 74 5.52 9.39 -11.41
C ASP A 74 6.15 9.26 -10.01
N THR A 75 6.80 8.11 -9.75
CA THR A 75 7.38 7.81 -8.45
C THR A 75 8.47 8.80 -8.05
N ALA A 76 9.29 9.28 -8.99
CA ALA A 76 10.40 10.17 -8.68
C ALA A 76 9.89 11.55 -8.20
N THR A 77 8.90 12.11 -8.90
CA THR A 77 8.20 13.32 -8.48
C THR A 77 7.50 13.13 -7.15
N TYR A 78 6.82 12.00 -6.96
CA TYR A 78 6.18 11.69 -5.70
C TYR A 78 7.16 11.65 -4.52
N ILE A 79 8.26 10.91 -4.66
CA ILE A 79 9.29 10.81 -3.61
C ILE A 79 9.90 12.17 -3.29
N ARG A 80 10.17 13.00 -4.31
CA ARG A 80 10.67 14.37 -4.13
C ARG A 80 9.68 15.23 -3.33
N GLN A 81 8.40 15.21 -3.68
CA GLN A 81 7.36 15.94 -2.95
C GLN A 81 7.17 15.40 -1.54
N MET A 82 7.24 14.08 -1.34
CA MET A 82 7.14 13.43 -0.04
C MET A 82 8.27 13.89 0.89
N LYS A 83 9.52 13.96 0.43
CA LYS A 83 10.66 14.44 1.24
C LYS A 83 10.45 15.88 1.72
N ILE A 84 9.98 16.76 0.83
CA ILE A 84 9.66 18.16 1.17
C ILE A 84 8.50 18.20 2.18
N GLY A 85 7.43 17.46 1.92
CA GLY A 85 6.25 17.40 2.79
C GLY A 85 6.54 16.82 4.18
N GLN A 86 7.47 15.86 4.27
CA GLN A 86 7.84 15.20 5.52
C GLN A 86 8.45 16.17 6.53
N ALA A 87 9.29 17.12 6.09
CA ALA A 87 9.83 18.16 6.95
C ALA A 87 8.71 19.03 7.55
N GLY A 88 7.77 19.48 6.71
CA GLY A 88 6.61 20.25 7.16
C GLY A 88 5.64 19.46 8.04
N ALA A 89 5.53 18.15 7.83
CA ALA A 89 4.73 17.25 8.66
C ALA A 89 5.35 17.07 10.05
N LYS A 90 6.69 16.91 10.13
CA LYS A 90 7.43 16.79 11.39
C LYS A 90 7.26 18.03 12.27
N LEU A 91 7.40 19.22 11.71
CA LEU A 91 7.21 20.48 12.43
C LEU A 91 5.79 20.63 13.01
N ARG A 92 4.78 20.07 12.33
CA ARG A 92 3.37 20.12 12.76
C ARG A 92 2.95 18.92 13.61
N GLY A 93 3.83 17.96 13.88
CA GLY A 93 3.46 16.69 14.53
C GLY A 93 2.41 15.89 13.75
N TYR A 94 2.28 16.12 12.44
CA TYR A 94 1.27 15.49 11.60
C TYR A 94 1.56 14.00 11.44
N LYS A 95 0.56 13.16 11.70
CA LYS A 95 0.63 11.70 11.55
C LYS A 95 -0.63 11.19 10.87
N ASN A 96 -0.61 9.94 10.45
CA ASN A 96 -1.78 9.23 9.95
C ASN A 96 -2.05 8.01 10.82
N ASN A 97 -3.30 7.82 11.21
CA ASN A 97 -3.76 6.56 11.76
C ASN A 97 -4.45 5.73 10.66
N TYR A 98 -4.28 4.42 10.70
CA TYR A 98 -4.85 3.49 9.73
C TYR A 98 -5.74 2.48 10.45
N THR A 99 -6.96 2.33 9.98
CA THR A 99 -7.97 1.42 10.55
C THR A 99 -8.58 0.56 9.46
N ASN A 100 -9.29 -0.50 9.83
CA ASN A 100 -9.94 -1.44 8.90
C ASN A 100 -8.94 -1.97 7.85
N VAL A 101 -7.76 -2.37 8.31
CA VAL A 101 -6.70 -2.91 7.46
C VAL A 101 -7.09 -4.33 7.01
N SER A 102 -7.08 -4.57 5.71
CA SER A 102 -7.35 -5.87 5.11
C SER A 102 -6.32 -6.20 4.04
N VAL A 103 -5.90 -7.46 3.94
CA VAL A 103 -4.95 -7.93 2.92
C VAL A 103 -5.63 -8.94 2.01
N ALA A 104 -5.50 -8.75 0.70
CA ALA A 104 -6.00 -9.67 -0.31
C ALA A 104 -4.90 -10.00 -1.32
N SER A 105 -4.74 -11.28 -1.67
CA SER A 105 -3.85 -11.69 -2.77
C SER A 105 -4.43 -11.22 -4.10
N LEU A 106 -3.58 -10.69 -4.97
CA LEU A 106 -3.90 -10.36 -6.37
C LEU A 106 -3.32 -11.41 -7.34
N GLY A 107 -2.77 -12.51 -6.82
CA GLY A 107 -1.98 -13.47 -7.58
C GLY A 107 -0.55 -12.97 -7.86
N ASN A 108 0.28 -13.86 -8.41
CA ASN A 108 1.67 -13.55 -8.82
C ASN A 108 2.53 -12.88 -7.73
N GLY A 109 2.32 -13.25 -6.47
CA GLY A 109 3.04 -12.71 -5.31
C GLY A 109 2.74 -11.24 -4.99
N ALA A 110 1.69 -10.66 -5.56
CA ALA A 110 1.23 -9.31 -5.25
C ALA A 110 0.08 -9.34 -4.25
N TYR A 111 0.10 -8.41 -3.29
CA TYR A 111 -0.91 -8.30 -2.26
C TYR A 111 -1.44 -6.87 -2.17
N LYS A 112 -2.76 -6.72 -2.13
CA LYS A 112 -3.44 -5.46 -1.91
C LYS A 112 -3.75 -5.29 -0.43
N VAL A 113 -3.13 -4.29 0.19
CA VAL A 113 -3.43 -3.85 1.55
C VAL A 113 -4.37 -2.66 1.47
N SER A 114 -5.63 -2.82 1.87
CA SER A 114 -6.63 -1.75 1.89
C SER A 114 -6.86 -1.26 3.32
N SER A 115 -7.11 0.03 3.51
CA SER A 115 -7.39 0.60 4.83
C SER A 115 -8.13 1.95 4.76
N LEU A 116 -8.56 2.42 5.93
CA LEU A 116 -9.06 3.77 6.17
C LEU A 116 -7.99 4.60 6.87
N ARG A 117 -7.52 5.65 6.20
CA ARG A 117 -6.54 6.62 6.70
C ARG A 117 -7.24 7.80 7.36
N GLN A 118 -6.83 8.14 8.57
CA GLN A 118 -7.28 9.32 9.31
C GLN A 118 -6.06 10.20 9.62
N PRO A 119 -5.96 11.39 9.03
CA PRO A 119 -4.98 12.39 9.43
C PRO A 119 -5.17 12.81 10.90
N THR A 120 -4.09 13.11 11.61
CA THR A 120 -4.18 13.72 12.95
C THR A 120 -4.99 15.01 12.92
N GLY A 121 -5.91 15.15 13.88
CA GLY A 121 -6.75 16.35 14.02
C GLY A 121 -8.02 16.35 13.16
N GLU A 122 -8.21 15.34 12.30
CA GLU A 122 -9.37 15.26 11.43
C GLU A 122 -10.40 14.24 11.94
N ASN A 123 -11.69 14.53 11.72
CA ASN A 123 -12.80 13.65 12.10
C ASN A 123 -13.23 12.69 10.96
N TYR A 124 -12.67 12.85 9.77
CA TYR A 124 -13.00 12.04 8.60
C TYR A 124 -11.95 10.96 8.34
N LYS A 125 -12.38 9.89 7.69
CA LYS A 125 -11.51 8.82 7.20
C LYS A 125 -11.52 8.76 5.68
N LEU A 126 -10.36 8.48 5.10
CA LEU A 126 -10.12 8.46 3.66
C LEU A 126 -9.71 7.06 3.22
N LYS A 127 -10.28 6.55 2.14
CA LYS A 127 -9.89 5.23 1.61
C LYS A 127 -8.47 5.29 1.06
N THR A 128 -7.73 4.21 1.28
CA THR A 128 -6.41 4.03 0.69
C THR A 128 -6.17 2.56 0.43
N TYR A 129 -5.34 2.26 -0.56
CA TYR A 129 -4.73 0.95 -0.69
C TYR A 129 -3.29 1.06 -1.15
N MET A 130 -2.55 0.00 -0.87
CA MET A 130 -1.19 -0.21 -1.34
C MET A 130 -1.13 -1.60 -1.97
N ILE A 131 -0.59 -1.72 -3.18
CA ILE A 131 -0.20 -3.01 -3.73
C ILE A 131 1.28 -3.20 -3.44
N VAL A 132 1.59 -4.31 -2.79
CA VAL A 132 2.95 -4.66 -2.40
C VAL A 132 3.37 -5.97 -3.06
N LYS A 133 4.62 -6.03 -3.51
CA LYS A 133 5.21 -7.19 -4.18
C LYS A 133 6.70 -7.26 -3.88
N LYS A 134 7.23 -8.47 -3.70
CA LYS A 134 8.69 -8.69 -3.62
C LYS A 134 9.35 -8.34 -4.96
N GLN A 135 10.34 -7.46 -4.94
CA GLN A 135 11.25 -7.16 -6.05
C GLN A 135 12.67 -7.36 -5.54
N ASN A 136 13.45 -8.20 -6.21
CA ASN A 136 14.81 -8.56 -5.80
C ASN A 136 14.88 -9.01 -4.31
N GLY A 137 13.92 -9.84 -3.90
CA GLY A 137 13.84 -10.38 -2.53
C GLY A 137 13.29 -9.43 -1.46
N SER A 138 13.05 -8.15 -1.78
CA SER A 138 12.51 -7.17 -0.83
C SER A 138 11.09 -6.75 -1.19
N TRP A 139 10.19 -6.66 -0.21
CA TRP A 139 8.86 -6.07 -0.39
C TRP A 139 8.96 -4.61 -0.84
N LYS A 140 8.20 -4.26 -1.89
CA LYS A 140 8.10 -2.90 -2.43
C LYS A 140 6.64 -2.54 -2.66
N ILE A 141 6.33 -1.26 -2.51
CA ILE A 141 5.05 -0.66 -2.93
C ILE A 141 5.12 -0.48 -4.44
N THR A 142 4.30 -1.22 -5.18
CA THR A 142 4.22 -1.14 -6.65
C THR A 142 3.04 -0.28 -7.11
N GLU A 143 2.05 -0.09 -6.26
CA GLU A 143 0.95 0.86 -6.50
C GLU A 143 0.48 1.42 -5.16
N GLU A 144 0.15 2.71 -5.12
CA GLU A 144 -0.48 3.35 -3.98
C GLU A 144 -1.61 4.25 -4.46
N MET A 145 -2.78 4.09 -3.84
CA MET A 145 -3.86 5.05 -3.94
C MET A 145 -4.14 5.64 -2.55
N MET A 146 -4.18 6.96 -2.47
CA MET A 146 -4.68 7.66 -1.30
C MET A 146 -5.77 8.64 -1.70
N GLN A 147 -6.93 8.54 -1.04
CA GLN A 147 -7.89 9.61 -1.09
C GLN A 147 -7.36 10.85 -0.38
N THR A 148 -7.78 12.03 -0.85
CA THR A 148 -7.45 13.34 -0.27
C THR A 148 -8.58 14.32 -0.50
N LYS A 149 -8.78 15.26 0.44
CA LYS A 149 -9.68 16.42 0.25
C LYS A 149 -8.96 17.67 -0.29
N VAL A 150 -7.63 17.60 -0.45
CA VAL A 150 -6.81 18.73 -0.91
C VAL A 150 -7.01 18.95 -2.41
N GLN A 151 -7.80 19.97 -2.76
CA GLN A 151 -8.19 20.24 -4.16
C GLN A 151 -7.01 20.69 -5.04
N THR A 152 -5.92 21.22 -4.46
CA THR A 152 -4.74 21.66 -5.21
C THR A 152 -4.14 20.55 -6.09
N PHE A 153 -4.34 19.28 -5.75
CA PHE A 153 -3.88 18.17 -6.58
C PHE A 153 -4.56 18.13 -7.96
N LEU A 154 -5.78 18.66 -8.10
CA LEU A 154 -6.48 18.71 -9.39
C LEU A 154 -5.75 19.57 -10.43
N LYS A 155 -4.90 20.51 -10.00
CA LYS A 155 -4.06 21.31 -10.92
C LYS A 155 -3.08 20.44 -11.72
N TYR A 156 -2.75 19.25 -11.21
CA TYR A 156 -1.87 18.29 -11.89
C TYR A 156 -2.64 17.25 -12.72
N ALA A 157 -3.97 17.19 -12.61
CA ALA A 157 -4.80 16.25 -13.39
C ALA A 157 -4.75 16.52 -14.91
N ASN A 158 -4.55 17.78 -15.28
CA ASN A 158 -4.65 18.28 -16.65
C ASN A 158 -3.29 18.49 -17.34
N LYS A 159 -2.18 18.15 -16.68
CA LYS A 159 -0.84 18.20 -17.27
C LYS A 159 -0.46 16.80 -17.72
N LYS A 160 -1.05 16.36 -18.83
CA LYS A 160 -0.56 15.21 -19.59
C LYS A 160 0.41 15.68 -20.66
#